data_AF-A0A0L6TWB9-F1
#
_entry.id   AF-A0A0L6TWB9-F1
#
_cell.length_a   1.000
_cell.length_b   1.000
_cell.length_c   1.000
_cell.angle_alpha   90.00
_cell.angle_beta   90.00
_cell.angle_gamma   90.00
#
_symmetry.space_group_name_H-M   'P 1'
#
loop_
_entity.id
_entity.type
_entity.pdbx_description
1 polymer ?
#
loop_
_entity_poly.entity_id
_entity_poly.type
_entity_poly.pdbx_seq_one_letter_code
_entity_poly.pdbx_strand_id
1 'polypeptide(L)' 'MDRQLRAVGINTPAELAATGSREAWLRIRAIDASACYNRLCGLEGAIQGIRWHYLDDSLKKELKDFYEANR' A
#
# COMPACT_ATOMS: atom_id res chain seq x y z
N MET A 1 -3.32 0.91 -10.48
CA MET A 1 -2.37 1.23 -9.40
C MET A 1 -1.60 2.51 -9.71
N ASP A 2 -0.86 2.57 -10.83
CA ASP A 2 -0.05 3.74 -11.20
C ASP A 2 -0.80 5.07 -11.21
N ARG A 3 -2.01 5.10 -11.80
CA ARG A 3 -2.87 6.30 -11.83
C ARG A 3 -3.30 6.77 -10.43
N GLN A 4 -3.51 5.85 -9.48
CA GLN A 4 -3.97 6.19 -8.14
C GLN A 4 -2.82 6.73 -7.27
N LEU A 5 -1.63 6.15 -7.41
CA LEU A 5 -0.42 6.66 -6.78
C LEU A 5 -0.14 8.10 -7.23
N ARG A 6 -0.20 8.36 -8.54
CA ARG A 6 -0.06 9.72 -9.09
C ARG A 6 -1.14 10.67 -8.58
N ALA A 7 -2.38 10.20 -8.46
CA ALA A 7 -3.49 10.99 -7.93
C ALA A 7 -3.30 11.39 -6.45
N VAL A 8 -2.51 10.62 -5.69
CA VAL A 8 -2.15 10.93 -4.29
C VAL A 8 -0.76 11.56 -4.15
N GLY A 9 -0.18 12.01 -5.25
CA GLY A 9 1.12 12.70 -5.27
C GLY A 9 2.34 11.78 -5.17
N ILE A 10 2.19 10.48 -5.42
CA ILE A 10 3.29 9.51 -5.48
C ILE A 10 3.57 9.16 -6.94
N ASN A 11 4.65 9.72 -7.48
CA ASN A 11 5.00 9.65 -8.89
C ASN A 11 6.17 8.70 -9.18
N THR A 12 6.96 8.37 -8.16
CA THR A 12 8.15 7.53 -8.30
C THR A 12 8.19 6.39 -7.27
N PRO A 13 8.89 5.29 -7.58
CA PRO A 13 9.13 4.23 -6.59
C PRO A 13 9.86 4.73 -5.33
N ALA A 14 10.76 5.70 -5.49
CA ALA A 14 11.46 6.32 -4.36
C ALA A 14 10.51 7.11 -3.45
N GLU A 15 9.56 7.85 -4.02
CA GLU A 15 8.50 8.52 -3.25
C GLU A 15 7.60 7.52 -2.54
N LEU A 16 7.27 6.39 -3.18
CA LEU A 16 6.51 5.32 -2.54
C LEU A 16 7.27 4.73 -1.34
N ALA A 17 8.57 4.45 -1.51
CA ALA A 17 9.42 3.94 -0.44
C ALA A 17 9.56 4.96 0.72
N ALA A 18 9.71 6.25 0.40
CA ALA A 18 9.78 7.31 1.41
C ALA A 18 8.44 7.53 2.14
N THR A 19 7.32 7.36 1.44
CA THR A 19 5.97 7.49 2.02
C THR A 19 5.60 6.27 2.86
N GLY A 20 5.98 5.07 2.41
CA GLY A 20 5.56 3.81 3.01
C GLY A 20 4.19 3.33 2.51
N SER A 21 3.97 2.02 2.56
CA SER A 21 2.77 1.36 2.05
C SER A 21 1.49 1.78 2.76
N ARG A 22 1.55 1.89 4.11
CA ARG A 22 0.43 2.25 4.98
C ARG A 22 -0.10 3.65 4.69
N GLU A 23 0.79 4.63 4.66
CA GLU A 23 0.45 6.03 4.37
C GLU A 23 -0.02 6.21 2.93
N ALA A 24 0.67 5.60 1.95
CA ALA A 24 0.23 5.62 0.56
C ALA A 24 -1.18 5.04 0.41
N TRP A 25 -1.49 3.97 1.13
CA TRP A 25 -2.83 3.37 1.13
C TRP A 25 -3.88 4.29 1.78
N LEU A 26 -3.59 4.98 2.87
CA LEU A 26 -4.51 5.94 3.49
C LEU A 26 -4.87 7.07 2.53
N ARG A 27 -3.87 7.63 1.82
CA ARG A 27 -4.12 8.66 0.82
C ARG A 27 -4.98 8.15 -0.33
N ILE A 28 -4.73 6.92 -0.80
CA ILE A 28 -5.57 6.31 -1.84
C ILE A 28 -6.99 6.12 -1.31
N ARG A 29 -7.15 5.63 -0.08
CA ARG A 29 -8.46 5.41 0.54
C ARG A 29 -9.27 6.70 0.71
N ALA A 30 -8.60 7.83 1.00
CA ALA A 30 -9.26 9.13 1.11
C ALA A 30 -9.93 9.58 -0.20
N ILE A 31 -9.42 9.13 -1.36
CA ILE A 31 -9.98 9.46 -2.69
C ILE A 31 -10.73 8.29 -3.35
N ASP A 32 -10.52 7.06 -2.88
CA ASP A 32 -11.11 5.82 -3.38
C ASP A 32 -11.38 4.87 -2.20
N ALA A 33 -12.61 4.91 -1.69
CA ALA A 33 -13.06 4.02 -0.61
C ALA A 33 -13.02 2.52 -0.98
N SER A 34 -12.86 2.17 -2.27
CA SER A 34 -12.67 0.79 -2.71
C SER A 34 -11.22 0.28 -2.50
N ALA A 35 -10.35 1.06 -1.87
CA ALA A 35 -9.00 0.65 -1.51
C ALA A 35 -9.04 -0.60 -0.64
N CYS A 36 -8.64 -1.75 -1.20
CA CYS A 36 -8.73 -3.04 -0.53
C CYS A 36 -7.39 -3.47 0.10
N TYR A 37 -7.43 -4.51 0.92
CA TYR A 37 -6.25 -5.12 1.55
C TYR A 37 -5.18 -5.55 0.53
N ASN A 38 -5.58 -6.17 -0.59
CA ASN A 38 -4.61 -6.58 -1.63
C ASN A 38 -3.85 -5.38 -2.21
N ARG A 39 -4.46 -4.19 -2.21
CA ARG A 39 -3.81 -2.96 -2.66
C ARG A 39 -2.72 -2.52 -1.68
N LEU A 40 -2.98 -2.62 -0.38
CA LEU A 40 -1.97 -2.39 0.67
C LEU A 40 -0.78 -3.35 0.53
N CYS A 41 -1.04 -4.65 0.40
CA CYS A 41 0.01 -5.65 0.18
C CYS A 41 0.80 -5.40 -1.12
N GLY A 42 0.11 -4.97 -2.17
CA GLY A 42 0.75 -4.60 -3.44
C GLY A 42 1.73 -3.44 -3.30
N LEU A 43 1.42 -2.43 -2.46
CA LEU A 43 2.32 -1.31 -2.16
C LEU A 43 3.56 -1.79 -1.40
N GLU A 44 3.37 -2.60 -0.37
CA GLU A 44 4.49 -3.14 0.41
C GLU A 44 5.40 -4.02 -0.45
N GLY A 45 4.83 -4.90 -1.28
CA GLY A 45 5.59 -5.71 -2.22
C GLY A 45 6.38 -4.86 -3.22
N ALA A 46 5.79 -3.76 -3.71
CA ALA A 46 6.48 -2.83 -4.60
C ALA A 46 7.66 -2.12 -3.90
N ILE A 47 7.53 -1.75 -2.63
CA ILE A 47 8.61 -1.15 -1.83
C ILE A 47 9.75 -2.15 -1.62
N GLN A 48 9.42 -3.41 -1.32
CA GLN A 48 10.41 -4.47 -1.08
C GLN A 48 10.97 -5.09 -2.37
N GLY A 49 10.44 -4.72 -3.55
CA GLY A 49 10.87 -5.28 -4.83
C GLY A 49 10.47 -6.75 -5.03
N ILE A 50 9.46 -7.24 -4.32
CA ILE A 50 8.99 -8.64 -4.40
C ILE A 50 7.50 -8.72 -4.76
N ARG A 51 7.06 -9.85 -5.32
CA ARG A 51 5.61 -10.09 -5.46
C ARG A 51 4.99 -10.19 -4.07
N TRP A 52 3.90 -9.47 -3.82
CA TRP A 52 3.27 -9.38 -2.49
C TRP A 52 2.90 -10.74 -1.86
N HIS A 53 2.69 -11.78 -2.68
CA HIS A 53 2.47 -13.15 -2.20
C HIS A 53 3.65 -13.70 -1.39
N TYR A 54 4.86 -13.22 -1.65
CA TYR A 54 6.10 -13.59 -0.94
C TYR A 54 6.42 -12.70 0.26
N LEU A 55 5.57 -11.73 0.62
CA LEU A 55 5.73 -11.00 1.88
C LEU A 55 5.63 -11.98 3.05
N ASP A 56 6.47 -11.76 4.07
CA ASP A 56 6.43 -12.52 5.32
C ASP A 56 5.03 -12.52 5.92
N ASP A 57 4.64 -13.65 6.50
CA ASP A 57 3.29 -13.82 7.05
C ASP A 57 3.05 -12.92 8.28
N SER A 58 4.11 -12.63 9.06
CA SER A 58 4.05 -11.65 10.16
C SER A 58 3.72 -10.26 9.63
N LEU A 59 4.39 -9.83 8.55
CA LEU A 59 4.15 -8.53 7.93
C LEU A 59 2.76 -8.47 7.30
N LYS A 60 2.32 -9.53 6.59
CA LYS A 60 0.94 -9.62 6.09
C LYS A 60 -0.07 -9.47 7.22
N LYS A 61 0.18 -10.11 8.38
CA LYS A 61 -0.68 -9.95 9.55
C LYS A 61 -0.73 -8.49 10.03
N GLU A 62 0.41 -7.82 10.16
CA GLU A 62 0.43 -6.40 10.53
C GLU A 62 -0.30 -5.50 9.52
N LEU A 63 -0.12 -5.74 8.23
CA LEU A 63 -0.84 -5.01 7.18
C LEU A 63 -2.35 -5.28 7.25
N LYS A 64 -2.74 -6.51 7.60
CA LYS A 64 -4.15 -6.88 7.75
C LYS A 64 -4.78 -6.20 8.96
N ASP A 65 -4.09 -6.20 10.09
CA ASP A 65 -4.52 -5.52 11.31
C ASP A 65 -4.65 -4.01 11.07
N PHE A 66 -3.68 -3.40 10.39
CA PHE A 66 -3.74 -2.00 9.95
C PHE A 66 -4.94 -1.74 9.03
N TYR A 67 -5.16 -2.62 8.04
CA TYR A 67 -6.29 -2.50 7.11
C TYR A 67 -7.62 -2.55 7.86
N GLU A 68 -7.85 -3.51 8.76
CA GLU A 68 -9.12 -3.63 9.50
C GLU A 68 -9.34 -2.44 10.45
N ALA A 69 -8.28 -1.92 11.06
CA ALA A 69 -8.35 -0.74 11.92
C ALA A 69 -8.70 0.53 11.14
N ASN A 70 -8.39 0.56 9.85
CA ASN A 70 -8.62 1.73 9.03
C ASN A 70 -9.79 1.61 8.08
N ARG A 71 -10.23 0.43 7.61
CA ARG A 71 -11.15 0.21 6.46
C ARG A 71 -12.44 1.03 6.42
#